data_AF-A0A117M894-F1
#
_entry.id   AF-A0A117M894-F1
#
_cell.length_a   1.000
_cell.length_b   1.000
_cell.length_c   1.000
_cell.angle_alpha   90.00
_cell.angle_beta   90.00
_cell.angle_gamma   90.00
#
_symmetry.space_group_name_H-M   'P 1'
#
loop_
_entity.id
_entity.type
_entity.pdbx_description
1 polymer ?
#
loop_
_entity_poly.entity_id
_entity_poly.type
_entity_poly.pdbx_seq_one_letter_code
_entity_poly.pdbx_strand_id
1 'polypeptide(L)'
;ILTKPDSIVTRLEREINRGREDRILELYAEEIWVATSGSPSGRLLSKQDVAYFYSEFFELYDGITYRVEVHGTERDSREANSTIR
;
A
#
# COMPACT_ATOMS: atom_id res chain seq x y z
N ILE A 1 7.54 8.77 -14.42
CA ILE A 1 8.28 9.41 -13.31
C ILE A 1 8.56 8.30 -12.30
N LEU A 2 9.80 7.85 -12.16
CA LEU A 2 10.19 6.82 -11.18
C LEU A 2 10.29 7.49 -9.80
N THR A 3 9.18 7.54 -9.08
CA THR A 3 9.15 7.99 -7.69
C THR A 3 9.96 7.01 -6.84
N LYS A 4 10.93 7.51 -6.06
CA LYS A 4 11.70 6.66 -5.15
C LYS A 4 10.74 5.98 -4.16
N PRO A 5 10.85 4.68 -3.87
CA PRO A 5 9.94 3.97 -2.97
C PRO A 5 9.75 4.67 -1.62
N ASP A 6 10.84 5.18 -1.03
CA ASP A 6 10.81 5.95 0.23
C ASP A 6 9.88 7.17 0.18
N SER A 7 9.77 7.82 -0.98
CA SER A 7 8.89 8.98 -1.17
C SER A 7 7.41 8.60 -1.21
N ILE A 8 7.08 7.39 -1.67
CA ILE A 8 5.71 6.87 -1.69
C ILE A 8 5.30 6.48 -0.28
N VAL A 9 6.19 5.80 0.46
CA VAL A 9 5.88 5.38 1.84
C VAL A 9 5.77 6.58 2.78
N THR A 10 6.67 7.56 2.65
CA THR A 10 6.56 8.83 3.42
C THR A 10 5.24 9.55 3.11
N ARG A 11 4.78 9.51 1.85
CA ARG A 11 3.49 10.07 1.46
C ARG A 11 2.33 9.28 2.07
N LEU A 12 2.38 7.95 2.03
CA LEU A 12 1.37 7.08 2.62
C LEU A 12 1.22 7.35 4.12
N GLU A 13 2.32 7.34 4.88
CA GLU A 13 2.32 7.63 6.32
C GLU A 13 1.69 9.00 6.62
N ARG A 14 2.06 10.03 5.85
CA ARG A 14 1.52 11.38 6.01
C ARG A 14 0.01 11.43 5.80
N GLU A 15 -0.49 10.78 4.75
CA GLU A 15 -1.92 10.84 4.43
C GLU A 15 -2.75 9.96 5.39
N ILE A 16 -2.19 8.85 5.91
CA ILE A 16 -2.79 8.08 7.01
C ILE A 16 -2.97 8.97 8.24
N ASN A 17 -1.91 9.64 8.69
CA ASN A 17 -1.96 10.52 9.86
C ASN A 17 -2.88 11.74 9.70
N ARG A 18 -3.33 12.06 8.47
CA ARG A 18 -4.26 13.16 8.18
C ARG A 18 -5.70 12.68 7.95
N GLY A 19 -5.96 11.38 7.99
CA GLY A 19 -7.27 10.81 7.67
C GLY A 19 -7.71 11.09 6.23
N ARG A 20 -6.78 11.17 5.26
CA ARG A 20 -7.08 11.51 3.87
C ARG A 20 -7.23 10.24 3.02
N GLU A 21 -8.33 9.52 3.24
CA GLU A 21 -8.66 8.26 2.54
C GLU A 21 -8.53 8.36 1.02
N ASP A 22 -9.06 9.44 0.43
CA ASP A 22 -8.98 9.73 -1.00
C ASP A 22 -7.53 9.74 -1.51
N ARG A 23 -6.63 10.39 -0.75
CA ARG A 23 -5.21 10.52 -1.09
C ARG A 23 -4.42 9.25 -0.82
N ILE A 24 -4.84 8.44 0.13
CA ILE A 24 -4.26 7.12 0.40
C ILE A 24 -4.53 6.20 -0.79
N LEU A 25 -5.79 6.15 -1.26
CA LEU A 25 -6.19 5.28 -2.37
C LEU A 25 -5.53 5.63 -3.70
N GLU A 26 -5.12 6.88 -3.92
CA GLU A 26 -4.29 7.27 -5.08
C GLU A 26 -2.95 6.51 -5.15
N LEU A 27 -2.44 6.03 -4.01
CA LEU A 27 -1.15 5.33 -3.91
C LEU A 27 -1.25 3.83 -4.18
N TYR A 28 -2.47 3.28 -4.17
CA TYR A 28 -2.72 1.87 -4.38
C TYR A 28 -3.04 1.57 -5.85
N ALA A 29 -2.52 0.45 -6.33
CA ALA A 29 -2.96 -0.16 -7.57
C ALA A 29 -4.40 -0.68 -7.45
N GLU A 30 -5.04 -0.99 -8.57
CA GLU A 30 -6.40 -1.55 -8.58
C GLU A 30 -6.50 -2.90 -7.85
N GLU A 31 -5.43 -3.68 -7.89
CA GLU A 31 -5.28 -4.91 -7.12
C GLU A 31 -3.91 -4.94 -6.45
N ILE A 32 -3.87 -5.38 -5.19
CA ILE A 32 -2.65 -5.53 -4.41
C ILE A 32 -2.61 -6.90 -3.74
N TRP A 33 -1.42 -7.48 -3.60
CA TRP A 33 -1.23 -8.64 -2.76
C TRP A 33 -0.82 -8.18 -1.36
N VAL A 34 -1.53 -8.64 -0.33
CA VAL A 34 -1.29 -8.28 1.06
C VAL A 34 -1.09 -9.55 1.88
N ALA A 35 0.05 -9.65 2.56
CA ALA A 35 0.32 -10.64 3.60
C ALA A 35 0.42 -9.96 4.97
N THR A 36 -0.09 -10.64 6.00
CA THR A 36 -0.04 -10.16 7.40
C THR A 36 0.44 -11.29 8.30
N SER A 37 0.80 -11.00 9.55
CA SER A 37 1.18 -12.03 10.52
C SER A 37 0.06 -13.05 10.77
N GLY A 38 -1.21 -12.64 10.69
CA GLY A 38 -2.37 -13.53 10.79
C GLY A 38 -2.73 -14.26 9.50
N SER A 39 -2.18 -13.83 8.35
CA SER A 39 -2.38 -14.46 7.03
C SER A 39 -1.09 -14.39 6.21
N PRO A 40 -0.11 -15.26 6.50
CA PRO A 40 1.23 -15.18 5.93
C PRO A 40 1.29 -15.60 4.45
N SER A 41 0.34 -16.42 3.99
CA SER A 41 0.18 -16.73 2.56
C SER A 41 -0.30 -15.53 1.74
N GLY A 42 -0.79 -14.50 2.43
CA GLY A 42 -1.40 -13.33 1.84
C GLY A 42 -2.65 -13.63 1.03
N ARG A 43 -3.20 -12.58 0.44
CA ARG A 43 -4.33 -12.63 -0.49
C ARG A 43 -4.28 -11.42 -1.42
N LEU A 44 -4.88 -11.58 -2.60
CA LEU A 44 -5.16 -10.45 -3.49
C LEU A 44 -6.35 -9.68 -2.93
N LEU A 45 -6.24 -8.35 -2.90
CA LEU A 45 -7.27 -7.43 -2.49
C LEU A 45 -7.51 -6.43 -3.61
N SER A 46 -8.78 -6.12 -3.85
CA SER A 46 -9.15 -5.02 -4.73
C SER A 46 -8.96 -3.68 -4.00
N LYS A 47 -8.84 -2.60 -4.77
CA LYS A 47 -8.82 -1.24 -4.24
C LYS A 47 -10.06 -0.90 -3.42
N GLN A 48 -11.21 -1.50 -3.75
CA GLN A 48 -12.46 -1.37 -3.00
C GLN A 48 -12.32 -1.98 -1.59
N ASP A 49 -11.66 -3.14 -1.47
CA ASP A 49 -11.41 -3.76 -0.16
C ASP A 49 -10.45 -2.91 0.69
N VAL A 50 -9.46 -2.29 0.05
CA VAL A 50 -8.53 -1.35 0.70
C VAL A 50 -9.26 -0.10 1.19
N ALA A 51 -10.18 0.44 0.37
CA ALA A 51 -11.02 1.57 0.74
C ALA A 51 -11.89 1.25 1.97
N TYR A 52 -12.54 0.07 1.95
CA TYR A 52 -13.35 -0.39 3.07
C TYR A 52 -12.52 -0.51 4.36
N PHE A 53 -11.31 -1.06 4.26
CA PHE A 53 -10.40 -1.14 5.40
C PHE A 53 -10.07 0.24 6.00
N TYR A 54 -9.71 1.23 5.18
CA TYR A 54 -9.36 2.56 5.71
C TYR A 54 -10.54 3.29 6.33
N SER A 55 -11.74 3.15 5.75
CA SER A 55 -12.97 3.71 6.32
C SER A 55 -13.22 3.17 7.73
N GLU A 56 -13.22 1.85 7.90
CA GLU A 56 -13.40 1.22 9.22
C GLU A 56 -12.25 1.60 10.18
N PHE A 57 -11.03 1.65 9.66
CA PHE A 57 -9.85 1.99 10.44
C PHE A 57 -9.94 3.41 11.04
N PHE A 58 -10.34 4.42 10.27
CA PHE A 58 -10.44 5.79 10.78
C PHE A 58 -11.64 6.01 11.70
N GLU A 59 -12.73 5.24 11.53
CA GLU A 59 -13.84 5.25 12.48
C GLU A 59 -13.43 4.68 13.86
N LEU A 60 -12.59 3.65 13.87
CA LEU A 60 -12.17 2.95 15.09
C LEU A 60 -11.01 3.63 15.83
N TYR A 61 -10.13 4.33 15.10
CA TYR A 61 -8.86 4.82 15.62
C TYR A 61 -8.67 6.32 15.38
N ASP A 62 -9.56 7.13 15.95
CA ASP A 62 -9.40 8.59 15.95
C ASP A 62 -8.23 9.03 16.87
N GLY A 63 -7.43 10.00 16.39
CA GLY A 63 -6.33 10.61 17.16
C GLY A 63 -5.05 9.79 17.30
N ILE A 64 -4.89 8.67 16.58
CA ILE A 64 -3.66 7.85 16.65
C ILE A 64 -2.65 8.28 15.58
N THR A 65 -1.38 8.41 15.99
CA THR A 65 -0.26 8.60 15.05
C THR A 65 0.28 7.26 14.60
N TYR A 66 0.34 7.05 13.29
CA TYR A 66 0.87 5.87 12.62
C TYR A 66 2.27 6.11 12.08
N ARG A 67 3.08 5.05 12.11
CA ARG A 67 4.41 4.99 11.49
C ARG A 67 4.46 3.80 10.54
N VAL A 68 4.99 4.01 9.34
CA VAL A 68 5.15 2.96 8.33
C VAL A 68 6.64 2.64 8.18
N GLU A 69 7.03 1.42 8.56
CA GLU A 69 8.42 0.95 8.44
C GLU A 69 8.58 0.07 7.20
N VAL A 70 9.64 0.32 6.42
CA VAL A 70 9.97 -0.46 5.22
C VAL A 70 11.15 -1.36 5.51
N HIS A 71 10.92 -2.67 5.45
CA HIS A 71 11.98 -3.67 5.65
C HIS A 71 12.62 -4.17 4.34
N GLY A 72 12.01 -3.85 3.20
CA GLY A 72 12.53 -4.19 1.87
C GLY A 72 11.57 -3.76 0.77
N THR A 73 12.08 -3.64 -0.45
CA THR A 73 11.27 -3.42 -1.65
C THR A 73 11.59 -4.51 -2.66
N GLU A 74 10.61 -5.32 -3.01
CA GLU A 74 10.75 -6.28 -4.10
C GLU A 74 10.22 -5.64 -5.39
N ARG A 75 11.06 -5.60 -6.42
CA ARG A 75 10.63 -5.22 -7.76
C ARG A 75 10.21 -6.50 -8.47
N ASP A 76 8.92 -6.63 -8.76
CA ASP A 76 8.44 -7.76 -9.54
C ASP A 76 9.13 -7.74 -10.92
N SER A 77 10.00 -8.71 -11.15
CA SER A 77 10.89 -8.75 -12.32
C SER A 77 10.17 -9.35 -13.52
N ARG A 78 9.03 -8.75 -13.89
CA ARG A 78 8.21 -9.17 -15.04
C ARG A 78 8.37 -8.28 -16.28
N GLU A 79 9.46 -7.52 -16.38
CA GLU A 79 9.86 -6.86 -17.62
C GLU A 79 11.35 -7.13 -17.90
N ALA A 80 11.59 -8.11 -18.78
CA ALA A 80 12.67 -8.21 -19.77
C ALA A 80 13.13 -9.67 -20.00
N ASN A 81 12.21 -10.56 -20.35
CA ASN A 81 12.56 -11.74 -21.15
C ASN A 81 12.01 -11.54 -22.56
N SER A 82 12.51 -10.53 -23.27
CA SER A 82 12.44 -10.52 -24.73
C SER A 82 13.39 -11.61 -25.21
N THR A 83 12.84 -12.78 -25.57
CA THR A 83 13.56 -13.78 -26.35
C THR A 83 14.06 -13.11 -27.63
N ILE A 84 15.35 -12.78 -27.68
CA ILE A 84 16.04 -12.49 -28.93
C ILE A 84 16.24 -13.85 -29.60
N ARG A 85 15.50 -14.09 -30.68
CA ARG A 85 15.80 -15.14 -31.66
C ARG A 85 16.82 -14.63 -32.65
#